data_AF-A0A7K3Z102-F1
#
_entry.id   AF-A0A7K3Z102-F1
#
_cell.length_a   1.000
_cell.length_b   1.000
_cell.length_c   1.000
_cell.angle_alpha   90.00
_cell.angle_beta   90.00
_cell.angle_gamma   90.00
#
_symmetry.space_group_name_H-M   'P 1'
#
loop_
_entity.id
_entity.type
_entity.pdbx_description
1 polymer ?
#
loop_
_entity_poly.entity_id
_entity_poly.type
_entity_poly.pdbx_seq_one_letter_code
_entity_poly.pdbx_strand_id
1 'polypeptide(L)' 'FILAVDVKVTRADGLVESGRIPRDGTYKVGDSISLPVTNEMGNVNRVEVTATDPQGQQVKIYDAYVPYRSFN' A
#
# COMPACT_ATOMS: atom_id res chain seq x y z
N PHE A 1 -6.29 15.87 9.59
CA PHE A 1 -5.90 14.76 10.48
C PHE A 1 -6.24 13.47 9.75
N ILE A 2 -5.52 12.36 9.91
CA ILE A 2 -5.86 11.07 9.28
C ILE A 2 -5.97 10.01 10.38
N LEU A 3 -6.94 9.10 10.27
CA LEU A 3 -7.19 8.02 11.22
C LEU A 3 -6.47 6.73 10.86
N ALA A 4 -6.17 6.51 9.58
CA ALA A 4 -5.44 5.33 9.11
C ALA A 4 -4.84 5.57 7.73
N VAL A 5 -3.84 4.77 7.39
CA VAL A 5 -3.36 4.57 6.03
C VAL A 5 -3.59 3.11 5.65
N ASP A 6 -4.31 2.89 4.56
CA ASP A 6 -4.52 1.58 3.96
C ASP A 6 -3.66 1.47 2.70
N VAL A 7 -2.89 0.39 2.59
CA VAL A 7 -2.08 0.06 1.42
C VAL A 7 -2.64 -1.20 0.80
N LYS A 8 -2.85 -1.17 -0.52
CA LYS A 8 -3.29 -2.32 -1.30
C LYS A 8 -2.34 -2.53 -2.46
N VAL A 9 -1.90 -3.77 -2.65
CA VAL A 9 -1.13 -4.18 -3.82
C VAL A 9 -1.94 -5.20 -4.59
N THR A 10 -2.25 -4.88 -5.84
CA THR A 10 -2.75 -5.87 -6.80
C THR A 10 -1.54 -6.41 -7.55
N ARG A 11 -1.24 -7.68 -7.31
CA ARG A 11 -0.11 -8.40 -7.89
C ARG A 11 -0.34 -8.69 -9.37
N ALA A 12 0.74 -9.01 -10.08
CA ALA A 12 0.69 -9.34 -11.50
C ALA A 12 -0.11 -10.64 -11.78
N ASP A 13 -0.17 -11.56 -10.82
CA ASP A 13 -0.99 -12.78 -10.86
C ASP A 13 -2.47 -12.55 -10.47
N GLY A 14 -2.86 -11.30 -10.24
CA GLY A 14 -4.22 -10.90 -9.88
C GLY A 14 -4.55 -11.03 -8.40
N LEU A 15 -3.65 -11.53 -7.57
CA LEU A 15 -3.87 -11.62 -6.13
C LEU A 15 -3.78 -10.23 -5.48
N VAL A 16 -4.63 -9.98 -4.47
CA VAL A 16 -4.68 -8.72 -3.75
C VAL A 16 -4.11 -8.89 -2.35
N GLU A 17 -3.06 -8.13 -2.07
CA GLU A 17 -2.45 -8.01 -0.75
C GLU A 17 -2.85 -6.67 -0.13
N SER A 18 -3.10 -6.64 1.17
CA SER A 18 -3.47 -5.41 1.86
C SER A 18 -2.87 -5.31 3.25
N GLY A 19 -2.66 -4.08 3.69
CA GLY A 19 -2.20 -3.77 5.02
C GLY A 19 -2.74 -2.43 5.49
N ARG A 20 -2.82 -2.26 6.81
CA ARG A 20 -3.39 -1.07 7.44
C ARG A 20 -2.48 -0.58 8.55
N ILE A 21 -2.18 0.72 8.55
CA ILE A 21 -1.52 1.42 9.64
C ILE A 21 -2.59 2.28 10.34
N PRO A 22 -3.19 1.81 11.45
CA PRO A 22 -4.14 2.61 12.21
C PRO A 22 -3.42 3.69 13.02
N ARG A 23 -4.09 4.84 13.20
CA ARG A 23 -3.67 5.88 14.15
C ARG A 23 -4.34 5.66 15.50
N ASP A 24 -4.04 4.53 16.11
CA ASP A 24 -4.59 4.07 17.41
C ASP A 24 -3.73 4.50 18.63
N GLY A 25 -2.75 5.38 18.41
CA GLY A 25 -1.77 5.79 19.41
C GLY A 25 -0.41 5.11 19.26
N THR A 26 -0.30 4.07 18.42
CA THR A 26 0.99 3.44 18.07
C THR A 26 1.64 4.03 16.82
N TYR A 27 0.86 4.73 15.98
CA TYR A 27 1.33 5.41 14.76
C TYR A 27 2.51 6.34 15.02
N LYS A 28 3.60 6.10 14.32
CA LYS A 28 4.78 6.96 14.28
C LYS A 28 5.17 7.25 12.84
N VAL A 29 5.69 8.46 12.62
CA VAL A 29 6.35 8.78 11.35
C VAL A 29 7.50 7.80 11.16
N GLY A 30 7.51 7.11 10.02
CA GLY A 30 8.47 6.04 9.72
C GLY A 30 7.90 4.63 9.85
N ASP A 31 6.68 4.45 10.38
CA ASP A 31 6.02 3.15 10.34
C ASP A 31 5.87 2.64 8.91
N SER A 32 6.09 1.35 8.74
CA SER A 32 6.11 0.69 7.43
C SER A 32 5.30 -0.59 7.45
N ILE A 33 4.71 -0.92 6.31
CA ILE A 33 4.12 -2.23 6.04
C ILE A 33 4.94 -2.90 4.95
N SER A 34 5.18 -4.19 5.10
CA SER A 34 5.73 -5.05 4.05
C SER A 34 4.61 -5.93 3.50
N LEU A 35 4.34 -5.81 2.20
CA LEU A 35 3.38 -6.67 1.49
C LEU A 35 4.14 -7.49 0.45
N PRO A 36 3.79 -8.76 0.27
CA PRO A 36 4.41 -9.59 -0.77
C PRO A 36 4.00 -9.09 -2.16
N VAL A 37 4.88 -9.33 -3.13
CA VAL A 37 4.68 -8.98 -4.55
C VAL A 37 5.11 -10.14 -5.42
N THR A 38 4.64 -10.19 -6.67
CA THR A 38 5.21 -11.12 -7.65
C THR A 38 6.57 -10.59 -8.09
N ASN A 39 7.62 -11.39 -7.89
CA ASN A 39 9.04 -10.99 -7.97
C ASN A 39 9.74 -11.47 -9.25
N GLU A 40 9.00 -11.58 -10.35
CA GLU A 40 9.59 -11.91 -11.66
C GLU A 40 9.86 -10.62 -12.44
N MET A 41 10.99 -10.57 -13.14
CA MET A 41 11.38 -9.41 -13.93
C MET A 41 10.31 -9.11 -15.00
N GLY A 42 9.88 -7.85 -15.05
CA GLY A 42 8.85 -7.40 -15.99
C GLY A 42 7.42 -7.44 -15.43
N ASN A 43 7.19 -8.08 -14.28
CA ASN A 43 5.90 -8.02 -13.62
C ASN A 43 5.61 -6.62 -13.08
N VAL A 44 4.37 -6.17 -13.28
CA VAL A 44 3.90 -4.85 -12.87
C VAL A 44 2.82 -5.04 -11.83
N ASN A 45 3.07 -4.55 -10.61
CA ASN A 45 2.11 -4.58 -9.52
C ASN A 45 1.43 -3.21 -9.42
N ARG A 46 0.13 -3.16 -9.19
CA ARG A 46 -0.57 -1.89 -8.93
C ARG A 46 -0.59 -1.63 -7.42
N VAL A 47 -0.01 -0.51 -7.01
CA VAL A 47 0.04 -0.07 -5.61
C VAL A 47 -0.93 1.08 -5.43
N GLU A 48 -1.90 0.90 -4.55
CA GLU A 48 -2.87 1.91 -4.14
C GLU A 48 -2.66 2.24 -2.66
N VAL A 49 -2.60 3.52 -2.33
CA VAL A 49 -2.57 3.99 -0.95
C VAL A 49 -3.73 4.94 -0.72
N THR A 50 -4.43 4.73 0.38
CA THR A 50 -5.62 5.48 0.76
C THR A 50 -5.46 5.94 2.20
N ALA A 51 -5.79 7.20 2.47
CA ALA A 51 -5.89 7.73 3.82
C ALA A 51 -7.36 7.77 4.25
N THR A 52 -7.63 7.41 5.50
CA THR A 52 -8.95 7.59 6.12
C THR A 52 -8.95 8.90 6.90
N ASP A 53 -9.90 9.80 6.63
CA ASP A 53 -10.06 11.08 7.32
C ASP A 53 -10.79 10.92 8.68
N PRO A 54 -10.90 11.97 9.51
CA PRO A 54 -11.57 11.92 10.81
C PRO A 54 -13.07 11.63 10.74
N GLN A 55 -13.69 11.85 9.58
CA GLN A 55 -15.10 11.56 9.30
C GLN A 55 -15.29 10.11 8.79
N GLY A 56 -14.20 9.35 8.66
CA GLY A 56 -14.21 7.98 8.16
C GLY A 56 -14.20 7.87 6.63
N GLN A 57 -14.05 8.97 5.91
CA GLN A 57 -13.97 8.95 4.44
C GLN A 57 -12.58 8.53 3.98
N GLN A 58 -12.56 7.73 2.91
CA GLN A 58 -11.34 7.25 2.29
C GLN A 58 -10.96 8.13 1.10
N VAL A 59 -9.73 8.64 1.11
CA VAL A 59 -9.15 9.47 0.05
C VAL A 59 -7.91 8.78 -0.50
N LYS A 60 -7.90 8.53 -1.81
CA LYS A 60 -6.74 7.96 -2.50
C LYS A 60 -5.60 8.98 -2.56
N ILE A 61 -4.44 8.61 -2.03
CA ILE A 61 -3.24 9.47 -1.97
C ILE A 61 -2.17 9.03 -2.97
N TYR A 62 -2.17 7.77 -3.36
CA TYR A 62 -1.25 7.22 -4.35
C TYR A 62 -1.90 6.08 -5.13
N ASP A 63 -1.63 6.02 -6.43
CA ASP A 63 -2.05 4.94 -7.31
C ASP A 63 -1.07 4.85 -8.46
N ALA A 64 -0.28 3.78 -8.48
CA ALA A 64 0.73 3.62 -9.51
C ALA A 64 0.99 2.15 -9.84
N TYR A 65 1.43 1.93 -11.06
CA TYR A 65 1.97 0.66 -11.52
C TYR A 65 3.47 0.63 -11.25
N VAL A 66 3.90 -0.27 -10.38
CA VAL A 66 5.28 -0.42 -9.92
C VAL A 66 5.86 -1.71 -10.54
N PRO A 67 6.79 -1.59 -11.50
CA PRO A 67 7.47 -2.75 -12.06
C PRO A 67 8.45 -3.35 -11.05
N TYR A 68 8.48 -4.67 -10.94
CA TYR A 68 9.54 -5.36 -10.22
C TYR A 68 10.86 -5.19 -10.98
N ARG A 69 11.89 -4.70 -10.28
CA ARG A 69 13.26 -4.59 -10.77
C ARG A 69 14.14 -5.39 -9.83
N SER A 70 14.71 -6.51 -10.29
CA SER A 70 15.81 -7.14 -9.56
C SER A 70 17.05 -6.28 -9.75
N PHE A 71 17.65 -5.81 -8.65
CA PHE A 71 18.99 -5.26 -8.69
C PHE A 71 19.94 -6.46 -8.72
N ASN A 72 20.48 -6.78 -9.90
CA ASN A 72 21.61 -7.71 -10.03
C ASN A 72 22.90 -7.05 -9.54
#